data_AF-X1H2E2-F1
#
_entry.id   AF-X1H2E2-F1
#
_cell.length_a   1.000
_cell.length_b   1.000
_cell.length_c   1.000
_cell.angle_alpha   90.00
_cell.angle_beta   90.00
_cell.angle_gamma   90.00
#
_symmetry.space_group_name_H-M   'P 1'
#
loop_
_entity.id
_entity.type
_entity.pdbx_description
1 polymer ?
#
loop_
_entity_poly.entity_id
_entity_poly.type
_entity_poly.pdbx_seq_one_letter_code
_entity_poly.pdbx_strand_id
1 'polypeptide(L)'
;RPEFALTRGKGRFHPVTYREPAEIPDEDYPYFLTTGRVISQWHTGSMTRRSPALDSEFPEPFLELSPGDAEKLGIEDGDKVEVSSRRGEIQITALVTDRIKAGVVFIPFHFAESAANVLTNSALDPVAKIPELKVCAVRIKKGG
;
A
#
# COMPACT_ATOMS: atom_id res chain seq x y z
N ARG A 1 24.48 31.82 17.71
CA ARG A 1 23.39 30.85 17.43
C ARG A 1 23.10 30.96 15.94
N PRO A 2 22.94 29.88 15.16
CA PRO A 2 22.54 30.07 13.78
C PRO A 2 21.10 30.61 13.80
N GLU A 3 20.93 31.84 13.34
CA GLU A 3 19.62 32.37 12.99
C GLU A 3 19.01 31.44 11.94
N PHE A 4 17.72 31.15 12.04
CA PHE A 4 17.04 30.28 11.08
C PHE A 4 17.19 30.86 9.67
N ALA A 5 17.48 30.01 8.68
CA ALA A 5 17.71 30.39 7.27
C ALA A 5 16.43 30.86 6.51
N LEU A 6 15.44 31.39 7.22
CA LEU A 6 14.21 31.92 6.65
C LEU A 6 14.39 33.42 6.41
N THR A 7 14.04 33.92 5.23
CA THR A 7 14.10 35.36 4.90
C THR A 7 13.34 36.26 5.88
N ARG A 8 12.35 35.71 6.60
CA ARG A 8 11.56 36.38 7.65
C ARG A 8 12.06 36.13 9.09
N GLY A 9 13.20 35.47 9.28
CA GLY A 9 13.81 35.16 10.57
C GLY A 9 13.17 34.01 11.36
N LYS A 10 11.84 34.02 11.57
CA LYS A 10 11.13 32.97 12.36
C LYS A 10 10.27 32.05 11.48
N GLY A 11 9.96 30.85 11.96
CA GLY A 11 8.93 29.98 11.37
C GLY A 11 7.54 30.65 11.38
N ARG A 12 6.72 30.37 10.36
CA ARG A 12 5.32 30.80 10.25
C ARG A 12 4.47 29.57 10.45
N PHE A 13 3.59 29.65 11.42
CA PHE A 13 2.56 28.65 11.60
C PHE A 13 1.52 28.79 10.48
N HIS A 14 1.11 27.65 9.94
CA HIS A 14 0.07 27.56 8.93
C HIS A 14 -1.06 26.68 9.49
N PRO A 15 -2.28 27.22 9.66
CA PRO A 15 -3.42 26.38 10.02
C PRO A 15 -3.77 25.48 8.83
N VAL A 16 -4.08 24.22 9.12
CA VAL A 16 -4.54 23.23 8.13
C VAL A 16 -5.81 22.59 8.64
N THR A 17 -6.75 22.35 7.73
CA THR A 17 -7.99 21.61 8.03
C THR A 17 -7.86 20.21 7.47
N TYR A 18 -8.41 19.23 8.19
CA TYR A 18 -8.46 17.85 7.70
C TYR A 18 -9.24 17.76 6.38
N ARG A 19 -8.77 16.89 5.49
CA ARG A 19 -9.45 16.51 4.26
C ARG A 19 -9.30 15.01 4.10
N GLU A 20 -10.37 14.36 3.68
CA GLU A 20 -10.34 12.96 3.29
C GLU A 20 -9.36 12.70 2.12
N PRO A 21 -8.89 11.45 1.96
CA PRO A 21 -8.23 10.99 0.75
C PRO A 21 -9.04 11.27 -0.51
N ALA A 22 -8.39 11.30 -1.67
CA ALA A 22 -9.10 11.47 -2.95
C ALA A 22 -9.99 10.25 -3.28
N GLU A 23 -9.68 9.09 -2.71
CA GLU A 23 -10.43 7.86 -2.90
C GLU A 23 -10.61 7.14 -1.56
N ILE A 24 -11.87 6.94 -1.18
CA ILE A 24 -12.28 6.18 0.01
C ILE A 24 -13.04 4.90 -0.40
N PRO A 25 -13.09 3.88 0.48
CA PRO A 25 -13.87 2.68 0.25
C PRO A 25 -15.35 2.97 0.04
N ASP A 26 -15.96 2.14 -0.80
CA ASP A 26 -17.39 2.12 -1.08
C ASP A 26 -17.89 0.67 -1.18
N GLU A 27 -19.13 0.48 -1.62
CA GLU A 27 -19.74 -0.85 -1.72
C GLU A 27 -19.01 -1.77 -2.72
N ASP A 28 -18.44 -1.20 -3.79
CA ASP A 28 -17.73 -1.97 -4.82
C ASP A 28 -16.28 -2.28 -4.44
N TYR A 29 -15.63 -1.38 -3.68
CA TYR A 29 -14.25 -1.46 -3.24
C TYR A 29 -14.13 -1.21 -1.72
N PRO A 30 -14.48 -2.19 -0.88
CA PRO A 30 -14.73 -1.95 0.55
C PRO A 30 -13.48 -1.88 1.43
N TYR A 31 -12.27 -2.03 0.88
CA TYR A 31 -11.03 -2.03 1.65
C TYR A 31 -10.13 -0.85 1.28
N PHE A 32 -9.46 -0.28 2.28
CA PHE A 32 -8.33 0.62 2.03
C PHE A 32 -7.08 -0.19 1.68
N LEU A 33 -6.42 0.14 0.57
CA LEU A 33 -5.07 -0.31 0.25
C LEU A 33 -4.04 0.72 0.72
N THR A 34 -3.09 0.27 1.54
CA THR A 34 -1.83 0.97 1.78
C THR A 34 -0.66 0.20 1.16
N THR A 35 0.38 0.92 0.77
CA THR A 35 1.57 0.33 0.16
C THR A 35 2.79 0.61 1.00
N GLY A 36 3.80 -0.25 0.92
CA GLY A 36 5.07 0.03 1.60
C GLY A 36 6.19 -0.88 1.16
N ARG A 37 7.12 -1.11 2.10
CA ARG A 37 8.36 -1.82 1.85
C ARG A 37 8.55 -2.94 2.85
N VAL A 38 9.31 -3.95 2.47
CA VAL A 38 9.88 -4.93 3.38
C VAL A 38 11.37 -4.67 3.57
N ILE A 39 11.91 -5.11 4.70
CA ILE A 39 13.27 -4.76 5.12
C ILE A 39 14.35 -5.24 4.15
N SER A 40 14.19 -6.42 3.55
CA SER A 40 15.21 -7.02 2.68
C SER A 40 15.23 -6.43 1.26
N GLN A 41 14.23 -5.63 0.89
CA GLN A 41 14.04 -5.18 -0.50
C GLN A 41 14.17 -3.67 -0.65
N TRP A 42 14.84 -3.25 -1.73
CA TRP A 42 15.02 -1.84 -2.08
C TRP A 42 14.24 -1.47 -3.34
N HIS A 43 13.29 -0.53 -3.21
CA HIS A 43 12.44 -0.04 -4.29
C HIS A 43 11.88 -1.12 -5.22
N THR A 44 12.26 -1.17 -6.48
CA THR A 44 11.71 -2.13 -7.46
C THR A 44 12.37 -3.50 -7.38
N GLY A 45 13.21 -3.75 -6.37
CA GLY A 45 13.91 -5.02 -6.22
C GLY A 45 15.02 -5.26 -7.25
N SER A 46 15.30 -4.32 -8.15
CA SER A 46 16.21 -4.49 -9.29
C SER A 46 17.65 -4.87 -8.90
N MET A 47 18.06 -4.57 -7.66
CA MET A 47 19.33 -4.99 -7.08
C MET A 47 19.15 -6.06 -6.01
N THR A 48 18.27 -5.82 -5.02
CA THR A 48 18.14 -6.68 -3.83
C THR A 48 17.58 -8.06 -4.16
N ARG A 49 16.67 -8.18 -5.13
CA ARG A 49 16.14 -9.49 -5.57
C ARG A 49 17.12 -10.31 -6.41
N ARG A 50 18.27 -9.73 -6.78
CA ARG A 50 19.37 -10.48 -7.41
C ARG A 50 20.32 -11.10 -6.39
N SER A 51 20.17 -10.75 -5.11
CA SER A 51 20.92 -11.37 -4.01
C SER A 51 20.10 -12.52 -3.44
N PRO A 52 20.55 -13.78 -3.56
CA PRO A 52 19.80 -14.93 -3.04
C PRO A 52 19.46 -14.80 -1.55
N ALA A 53 20.39 -14.25 -0.76
CA ALA A 53 20.20 -14.08 0.69
C ALA A 53 19.14 -13.02 1.04
N LEU A 54 18.97 -11.98 0.21
CA LEU A 54 17.95 -10.95 0.46
C LEU A 54 16.59 -11.37 -0.09
N ASP A 55 16.58 -12.02 -1.25
CA ASP A 55 15.36 -12.50 -1.89
C ASP A 55 14.71 -13.64 -1.09
N SER A 56 15.49 -14.50 -0.44
CA SER A 56 14.98 -15.61 0.39
C SER A 56 14.13 -15.18 1.59
N GLU A 57 14.28 -13.95 2.09
CA GLU A 57 13.47 -13.43 3.21
C GLU A 57 12.00 -13.20 2.81
N PHE A 58 11.77 -12.73 1.58
CA PHE A 58 10.44 -12.48 1.03
C PHE A 58 10.47 -12.79 -0.48
N PRO A 59 10.41 -14.08 -0.86
CA PRO A 59 10.61 -14.49 -2.25
C PRO A 59 9.42 -14.13 -3.15
N GLU A 60 8.22 -14.09 -2.56
CA GLU A 60 6.95 -13.92 -3.26
C GLU A 60 6.21 -12.66 -2.79
N PRO A 61 5.41 -12.03 -3.66
CA PRO A 61 4.51 -10.95 -3.27
C PRO A 61 3.40 -11.46 -2.35
N PHE A 62 3.01 -10.62 -1.39
CA PHE A 62 1.93 -10.92 -0.46
C PHE A 62 1.02 -9.70 -0.19
N LEU A 63 -0.21 -9.98 0.20
CA LEU A 63 -1.17 -9.02 0.74
C LEU A 63 -1.42 -9.35 2.21
N GLU A 64 -1.09 -8.43 3.12
CA GLU A 64 -1.50 -8.60 4.52
C GLU A 64 -3.01 -8.37 4.66
N LEU A 65 -3.67 -9.31 5.31
CA LEU A 65 -5.11 -9.30 5.55
C LEU A 65 -5.39 -9.62 7.03
N SER A 66 -6.32 -8.89 7.65
CA SER A 66 -6.69 -9.15 9.05
C SER A 66 -7.43 -10.49 9.17
N PRO A 67 -7.30 -11.25 10.28
CA PRO A 67 -8.01 -12.51 10.45
C PRO A 67 -9.53 -12.38 10.32
N GLY A 68 -10.08 -11.28 10.85
CA GLY A 68 -11.52 -11.03 10.79
C GLY A 68 -12.04 -10.69 9.39
N ASP A 69 -11.21 -10.15 8.50
CA ASP A 69 -11.61 -9.94 7.10
C ASP A 69 -11.35 -11.19 6.26
N ALA A 70 -10.30 -11.95 6.57
CA ALA A 70 -10.03 -13.24 5.95
C ALA A 70 -11.21 -14.21 6.18
N GLU A 71 -11.71 -14.29 7.42
CA GLU A 71 -12.89 -15.09 7.77
C GLU A 71 -14.14 -14.67 6.99
N LYS A 72 -14.43 -13.36 6.90
CA LYS A 72 -15.57 -12.85 6.13
C LYS A 72 -15.49 -13.18 4.64
N LEU A 73 -14.27 -13.19 4.09
CA LEU A 73 -14.02 -13.45 2.68
C LEU A 73 -13.81 -14.95 2.38
N GLY A 74 -13.75 -15.82 3.40
CA GLY A 74 -13.43 -17.24 3.25
C GLY A 74 -12.01 -17.51 2.74
N ILE A 75 -11.07 -16.60 3.02
CA ILE A 75 -9.66 -16.65 2.59
C ILE A 75 -8.83 -17.23 3.74
N GLU A 76 -8.01 -18.22 3.43
CA GLU A 76 -7.02 -18.78 4.36
C GLU A 76 -5.63 -18.18 4.12
N ASP A 77 -4.74 -18.34 5.10
CA ASP A 77 -3.34 -17.95 4.92
C ASP A 77 -2.69 -18.75 3.78
N GLY A 78 -1.99 -18.05 2.87
CA GLY A 78 -1.38 -18.66 1.71
C GLY A 78 -2.29 -18.81 0.48
N ASP A 79 -3.58 -18.50 0.59
CA ASP A 79 -4.49 -18.52 -0.57
C ASP A 79 -4.06 -17.50 -1.63
N LYS A 80 -4.21 -17.86 -2.90
CA LYS A 80 -4.13 -16.88 -4.00
C LYS A 80 -5.41 -16.05 -4.02
N VAL A 81 -5.25 -14.74 -4.18
CA VAL A 81 -6.35 -13.78 -4.20
C VAL A 81 -6.20 -12.78 -5.35
N GLU A 82 -7.32 -12.37 -5.90
CA GLU A 82 -7.41 -11.25 -6.83
C GLU A 82 -7.67 -9.96 -6.04
N VAL A 83 -6.83 -8.96 -6.25
CA VAL A 83 -7.01 -7.62 -5.69
C VAL A 83 -7.30 -6.68 -6.83
N SER A 84 -8.45 -6.04 -6.82
CA SER A 84 -8.91 -5.14 -7.87
C SER A 84 -9.18 -3.74 -7.33
N SER A 85 -8.92 -2.75 -8.16
CA SER A 85 -9.26 -1.34 -7.95
C SER A 85 -10.01 -0.80 -9.16
N ARG A 86 -10.37 0.48 -9.15
CA ARG A 86 -10.96 1.15 -10.33
C ARG A 86 -10.02 1.21 -11.55
N ARG A 87 -8.73 0.93 -11.37
CA ARG A 87 -7.69 1.10 -12.40
C ARG A 87 -7.16 -0.21 -12.97
N GLY A 88 -7.40 -1.33 -12.29
CA GLY A 88 -6.84 -2.63 -12.67
C GLY A 88 -6.84 -3.60 -11.51
N GLU A 89 -6.26 -4.77 -11.76
CA GLU A 89 -6.23 -5.91 -10.85
C GLU A 89 -4.87 -6.60 -10.86
N ILE A 90 -4.56 -7.30 -9.77
CA ILE A 90 -3.37 -8.15 -9.63
C ILE A 90 -3.75 -9.45 -8.92
N GLN A 91 -2.98 -10.50 -9.17
CA GLN A 91 -3.02 -11.75 -8.40
C GLN A 91 -1.90 -11.73 -7.36
N ILE A 92 -2.19 -12.12 -6.12
CA ILE A 92 -1.22 -12.09 -5.01
C ILE A 92 -1.55 -13.15 -3.96
N THR A 93 -0.58 -13.53 -3.13
CA THR A 93 -0.81 -14.47 -2.01
C THR A 93 -1.32 -13.72 -0.78
N ALA A 94 -2.36 -14.21 -0.12
CA ALA A 94 -2.81 -13.67 1.15
C ALA A 94 -1.85 -14.07 2.29
N LEU A 95 -1.50 -13.10 3.13
CA LEU A 95 -0.81 -13.29 4.40
C LEU A 95 -1.76 -12.86 5.51
N VAL A 96 -2.39 -13.82 6.20
CA VAL A 96 -3.35 -13.54 7.26
C VAL A 96 -2.59 -13.22 8.55
N THR A 97 -2.71 -11.99 9.03
CA THR A 97 -1.91 -11.49 10.17
C THR A 97 -2.64 -10.43 11.00
N ASP A 98 -2.38 -10.43 12.30
CA ASP A 98 -2.89 -9.45 13.27
C ASP A 98 -2.16 -8.09 13.24
N ARG A 99 -1.15 -7.94 12.38
CA ARG A 99 -0.37 -6.70 12.20
C ARG A 99 -1.14 -5.60 11.49
N ILE A 100 -2.20 -5.95 10.74
CA ILE A 100 -3.00 -5.03 9.95
C ILE A 100 -4.41 -4.88 10.54
N LYS A 101 -4.92 -3.64 10.52
CA LYS A 101 -6.27 -3.33 11.00
C LYS A 101 -7.33 -3.86 10.04
N ALA A 102 -8.42 -4.40 10.56
CA ALA A 102 -9.59 -4.75 9.74
C ALA A 102 -10.09 -3.56 8.88
N GLY A 103 -10.46 -3.84 7.63
CA GLY A 103 -10.82 -2.85 6.60
C GLY A 103 -9.62 -2.21 5.89
N VAL A 104 -8.39 -2.58 6.26
CA VAL A 104 -7.15 -2.10 5.62
C VAL A 104 -6.32 -3.30 5.19
N VAL A 105 -5.72 -3.20 4.01
CA VAL A 105 -4.77 -4.19 3.48
C VAL A 105 -3.46 -3.53 3.08
N PHE A 106 -2.38 -4.30 3.16
CA PHE A 106 -1.04 -3.84 2.82
C PHE A 106 -0.44 -4.68 1.69
N ILE A 107 0.17 -4.01 0.71
CA ILE A 107 0.97 -4.66 -0.34
C ILE A 107 2.34 -3.98 -0.45
N PRO A 108 3.46 -4.72 -0.34
CA PRO A 108 4.77 -4.19 -0.66
C PRO A 108 4.92 -4.01 -2.18
N PHE A 109 5.42 -2.84 -2.61
CA PHE A 109 5.49 -2.52 -4.05
C PHE A 109 6.76 -3.03 -4.77
N HIS A 110 7.51 -3.94 -4.14
CA HIS A 110 8.81 -4.43 -4.64
C HIS A 110 8.70 -5.42 -5.81
N PHE A 111 7.53 -6.02 -6.00
CA PHE A 111 7.34 -7.19 -6.86
C PHE A 111 6.71 -6.77 -8.18
N ALA A 112 7.38 -7.08 -9.30
CA ALA A 112 6.91 -6.73 -10.63
C ALA A 112 5.78 -7.65 -11.11
N GLU A 113 5.82 -8.91 -10.65
CA GLU A 113 4.84 -9.96 -10.88
C GLU A 113 3.45 -9.64 -10.28
N SER A 114 3.40 -8.82 -9.23
CA SER A 114 2.17 -8.35 -8.56
C SER A 114 2.33 -6.86 -8.21
N ALA A 115 2.44 -6.03 -9.23
CA ALA A 115 2.79 -4.62 -9.07
C ALA A 115 1.67 -3.82 -8.38
N ALA A 116 1.84 -3.51 -7.09
CA ALA A 116 0.88 -2.72 -6.30
C ALA A 116 0.48 -1.38 -6.94
N ASN A 117 1.39 -0.74 -7.68
CA ASN A 117 1.13 0.53 -8.36
C ASN A 117 0.07 0.45 -9.48
N VAL A 118 -0.26 -0.76 -9.97
CA VAL A 118 -1.42 -0.96 -10.86
C VAL A 118 -2.72 -0.58 -10.16
N LEU A 119 -2.77 -0.70 -8.82
CA LEU A 119 -3.96 -0.43 -8.01
C LEU A 119 -4.05 1.01 -7.49
N THR A 120 -2.91 1.71 -7.38
CA THR A 120 -2.84 3.03 -6.72
C THR A 120 -3.52 4.13 -7.52
N ASN A 121 -4.10 5.13 -6.84
CA ASN A 121 -4.71 6.27 -7.50
C ASN A 121 -3.64 7.24 -8.08
N SER A 122 -4.03 8.06 -9.05
CA SER A 122 -3.18 9.10 -9.66
C SER A 122 -3.45 10.50 -9.09
N ALA A 123 -4.13 10.59 -7.94
CA ALA A 123 -4.42 11.86 -7.31
C ALA A 123 -3.11 12.53 -6.85
N LEU A 124 -3.02 13.85 -7.06
CA LEU A 124 -1.85 14.64 -6.73
C LEU A 124 -2.19 15.66 -5.66
N ASP A 125 -1.24 15.90 -4.75
CA ASP A 125 -1.29 17.08 -3.91
C ASP A 125 -1.38 18.35 -4.78
N PRO A 126 -2.35 19.25 -4.54
CA PRO A 126 -2.59 20.38 -5.42
C PRO A 126 -1.41 21.36 -5.47
N VAL A 127 -0.56 21.39 -4.45
CA VAL A 127 0.57 22.32 -4.31
C VAL A 127 1.88 21.66 -4.73
N ALA A 128 2.24 20.53 -4.11
CA ALA A 128 3.52 19.85 -4.28
C ALA A 128 3.54 18.87 -5.46
N LYS A 129 2.38 18.52 -6.03
CA LYS A 129 2.24 17.52 -7.10
C LYS A 129 2.76 16.13 -6.72
N ILE A 130 2.77 15.80 -5.43
CA ILE A 130 3.17 14.50 -4.91
C ILE A 130 1.98 13.54 -5.01
N PRO A 131 2.17 12.30 -5.50
CA PRO A 131 1.08 11.33 -5.67
C PRO A 131 0.62 10.70 -4.35
N GLU A 132 -0.67 10.40 -4.27
CA GLU A 132 -1.33 9.77 -3.11
C GLU A 132 -1.19 8.22 -3.13
N LEU A 133 0.04 7.73 -2.99
CA LEU A 133 0.34 6.29 -3.13
C LEU A 133 0.05 5.45 -1.87
N LYS A 134 -0.43 6.06 -0.79
CA LYS A 134 -0.63 5.40 0.52
C LYS A 134 -2.07 5.11 0.85
N VAL A 135 -2.98 5.44 -0.06
CA VAL A 135 -4.40 5.21 0.13
C VAL A 135 -5.11 5.12 -1.22
N CYS A 136 -5.84 4.04 -1.43
CA CYS A 136 -6.89 3.93 -2.43
C CYS A 136 -7.86 2.83 -1.99
N ALA A 137 -8.97 2.68 -2.70
CA ALA A 137 -9.96 1.65 -2.40
C ALA A 137 -9.77 0.43 -3.30
N VAL A 138 -9.87 -0.76 -2.71
CA VAL A 138 -9.73 -2.05 -3.38
C VAL A 138 -10.80 -3.04 -2.94
N ARG A 139 -11.00 -4.06 -3.78
CA ARG A 139 -11.79 -5.25 -3.51
C ARG A 139 -10.89 -6.47 -3.57
N ILE A 140 -11.16 -7.43 -2.70
CA ILE A 140 -10.41 -8.69 -2.61
C ILE A 140 -11.37 -9.82 -2.91
N LYS A 141 -10.95 -10.77 -3.74
CA LYS A 141 -11.68 -12.01 -4.01
C LYS A 141 -10.75 -13.19 -3.85
N LYS A 142 -11.25 -14.27 -3.27
CA LYS A 142 -10.53 -15.55 -3.27
C LYS A 142 -10.30 -15.99 -4.71
N GLY A 143 -9.04 -16.28 -5.03
CA GLY A 143 -8.65 -16.84 -6.33
C GLY A 143 -9.19 -18.27 -6.46
N GLY A 144 -9.54 -18.63 -7.69
CA GLY A 144 -9.90 -20.02 -8.04
C GLY A 144 -8.69 -20.92 -8.17
#